data_AF-A0A444JA31-F1
#
_entry.id   AF-A0A444JA31-F1
#
_cell.length_a   1.000
_cell.length_b   1.000
_cell.length_c   1.000
_cell.angle_alpha   90.00
_cell.angle_beta   90.00
_cell.angle_gamma   90.00
#
_symmetry.space_group_name_H-M   'P 1'
#
loop_
_entity.id
_entity.type
_entity.pdbx_description
1 polymer ?
#
loop_
_entity_poly.entity_id
_entity_poly.type
_entity_poly.pdbx_seq_one_letter_code
_entity_poly.pdbx_strand_id
1 'polypeptide(L)'
;MYIHKDALPEPDPDEFYLMDLEGKPLKTTEGRAVGRITGFLANSSQDVLCVKGGGEEYLIPLIPEFLHTVDEDEVTVSLPPGLLEINS
;
A
#
# COMPACT_ATOMS: atom_id res chain seq x y z
N MET A 1 17.41 25.82 -17.86
CA MET A 1 17.47 24.50 -17.20
C MET A 1 16.18 24.36 -16.40
N TYR A 2 15.19 23.68 -16.98
CA TYR A 2 13.89 23.40 -16.38
C TYR A 2 13.60 21.92 -16.68
N ILE A 3 13.37 21.12 -15.63
CA ILE A 3 12.98 19.73 -15.79
C ILE A 3 11.50 19.74 -16.21
N HIS A 4 11.22 19.28 -17.43
CA HIS A 4 9.86 19.10 -17.92
C HIS A 4 9.24 17.92 -17.17
N LYS A 5 8.13 18.17 -16.50
CA LYS A 5 7.23 17.23 -15.81
C LYS A 5 6.52 16.25 -16.76
N ASP A 6 7.15 15.87 -17.87
CA ASP A 6 6.52 15.19 -19.01
C ASP A 6 7.19 13.84 -19.35
N ALA A 7 8.03 13.33 -18.45
CA ALA A 7 8.71 12.03 -18.62
C ALA A 7 8.36 11.05 -17.50
N LEU A 8 7.19 11.22 -16.87
CA LEU A 8 6.57 10.14 -16.12
C LEU A 8 5.70 9.39 -17.14
N PRO A 9 5.85 8.06 -17.28
CA PRO A 9 4.87 7.27 -18.03
C PRO A 9 3.48 7.61 -17.51
N GLU A 10 2.46 7.59 -18.38
CA GLU A 10 1.06 7.71 -17.96
C GLU A 10 0.87 6.82 -16.72
N PRO A 11 0.55 7.39 -15.54
CA PRO A 11 0.41 6.57 -14.34
C PRO A 11 -0.64 5.52 -14.68
N ASP A 12 -0.25 4.25 -14.57
CA ASP A 12 -1.18 3.16 -14.77
C ASP A 12 -2.43 3.45 -13.91
N PRO A 13 -3.64 3.11 -14.38
CA PRO A 13 -4.86 3.41 -13.64
C PRO A 13 -4.77 3.01 -12.17
N ASP A 14 -4.05 1.92 -11.87
CA ASP A 14 -3.67 1.49 -10.52
C ASP A 14 -3.00 2.58 -9.66
N GLU A 15 -2.03 3.34 -10.17
CA GLU A 15 -1.27 4.37 -9.43
C GLU A 15 -2.17 5.52 -8.92
N PHE A 16 -3.19 5.86 -9.71
CA PHE A 16 -4.20 6.87 -9.32
C PHE A 16 -5.07 6.40 -8.16
N TYR A 17 -5.41 5.09 -8.11
CA TYR A 17 -6.13 4.53 -6.97
C TYR A 17 -5.26 4.55 -5.72
N LEU A 18 -3.95 4.27 -5.82
CA LEU A 18 -3.06 4.25 -4.67
C LEU A 18 -3.05 5.57 -3.90
N MET A 19 -2.89 6.71 -4.58
CA MET A 19 -2.95 8.01 -3.90
C MET A 19 -4.29 8.28 -3.21
N ASP A 20 -5.39 7.78 -3.75
CA ASP A 20 -6.72 7.88 -3.11
C ASP A 20 -6.81 7.02 -1.86
N LEU A 21 -6.11 5.88 -1.80
CA LEU A 21 -6.06 4.99 -0.64
C LEU A 21 -5.25 5.56 0.54
N GLU A 22 -4.50 6.64 0.36
CA GLU A 22 -3.73 7.25 1.44
C GLU A 22 -4.65 7.74 2.59
N GLY A 23 -4.32 7.38 3.82
CA GLY A 23 -5.13 7.64 5.01
C GLY A 23 -6.18 6.59 5.32
N LYS A 24 -6.46 5.64 4.41
CA LYS A 24 -7.47 4.59 4.63
C LYS A 24 -6.96 3.52 5.60
N PRO A 25 -7.87 2.91 6.38
CA PRO A 25 -7.53 1.77 7.23
C PRO A 25 -7.25 0.53 6.36
N LEU A 26 -6.10 -0.11 6.63
CA LEU A 26 -5.76 -1.41 6.10
C LEU A 26 -6.10 -2.49 7.12
N LYS A 27 -6.81 -3.53 6.69
CA LYS A 27 -7.09 -4.73 7.47
C LYS A 27 -6.74 -5.99 6.71
N THR A 28 -6.54 -7.08 7.44
CA THR A 28 -6.37 -8.40 6.83
C THR A 28 -7.73 -9.06 6.59
N THR A 29 -7.76 -10.10 5.74
CA THR A 29 -8.94 -10.96 5.55
C THR A 29 -9.41 -11.66 6.84
N GLU A 30 -8.55 -11.74 7.84
CA GLU A 30 -8.89 -12.23 9.18
C GLU A 30 -9.57 -11.16 10.07
N GLY A 31 -9.76 -9.95 9.54
CA GLY A 31 -10.33 -8.80 10.28
C GLY A 31 -9.33 -8.10 11.21
N ARG A 32 -8.03 -8.42 11.12
CA ARG A 32 -6.99 -7.75 11.91
C ARG A 32 -6.67 -6.40 11.28
N ALA A 33 -6.92 -5.32 12.01
CA ALA A 33 -6.48 -3.99 11.60
C ALA A 33 -4.94 -3.93 11.63
N VAL A 34 -4.33 -3.69 10.46
CA VAL A 34 -2.88 -3.54 10.34
C VAL A 34 -2.50 -2.12 10.73
N GLY A 35 -3.24 -1.13 10.22
CA GLY A 35 -2.97 0.28 10.48
C GLY A 35 -3.66 1.17 9.48
N ARG A 36 -3.10 2.36 9.24
CA ARG A 36 -3.55 3.27 8.19
C ARG A 36 -2.47 3.44 7.14
N ILE A 37 -2.89 3.45 5.89
CA ILE A 37 -2.00 3.71 4.76
C ILE A 37 -1.46 5.13 4.92
N THR A 38 -0.14 5.28 4.92
CA THR A 38 0.54 6.59 5.03
C THR A 38 1.18 7.01 3.72
N GLY A 39 1.23 6.10 2.74
CA GLY A 39 1.77 6.37 1.41
C GLY A 39 2.23 5.10 0.72
N PHE A 40 2.94 5.28 -0.39
CA PHE A 40 3.44 4.20 -1.23
C PHE A 40 4.88 4.50 -1.65
N LEU A 41 5.68 3.47 -1.78
CA LEU A 41 7.05 3.51 -2.26
C LEU A 41 7.13 2.67 -3.53
N ALA A 42 7.25 3.34 -4.67
CA ALA A 42 7.55 2.68 -5.94
C ALA A 42 9.02 2.25 -5.93
N ASN A 43 9.28 0.94 -5.78
CA ASN A 43 10.63 0.38 -5.98
C ASN A 43 10.79 -0.01 -7.45
N SER A 44 12.04 -0.16 -7.92
CA SER A 44 12.38 -0.47 -9.33
C SER A 44 11.76 -1.74 -9.92
N SER A 45 10.99 -2.52 -9.16
CA SER A 45 10.37 -3.77 -9.60
C SER A 45 8.93 -3.97 -9.14
N GLN A 46 8.45 -3.23 -8.13
CA GLN A 46 7.13 -3.41 -7.53
C GLN A 46 6.83 -2.29 -6.52
N ASP A 47 5.56 -1.96 -6.35
CA ASP A 47 5.08 -0.97 -5.40
C ASP A 47 5.03 -1.54 -3.98
N VAL A 48 5.36 -0.71 -2.99
CA VAL A 48 5.34 -1.06 -1.58
C VAL A 48 4.40 -0.10 -0.85
N LEU A 49 3.38 -0.65 -0.23
CA LEU A 49 2.44 0.07 0.61
C LEU A 49 3.06 0.36 1.97
N CYS A 50 3.08 1.63 2.37
CA CYS A 50 3.48 2.05 3.72
C CYS A 50 2.24 2.17 4.60
N VAL A 51 2.21 1.42 5.70
CA VAL A 51 1.08 1.40 6.63
C VAL A 51 1.57 1.64 8.04
N LYS A 52 1.00 2.63 8.73
CA LYS A 52 1.35 2.93 10.12
C LYS A 52 0.31 2.38 11.07
N GLY A 53 0.73 1.53 11.99
CA GLY A 53 -0.12 0.85 12.96
C GLY A 53 0.60 0.63 14.28
N GLY A 54 -0.10 0.81 15.41
CA GLY A 54 0.47 0.52 16.75
C GLY A 54 1.67 1.38 17.18
N GLY A 55 2.08 2.37 16.39
CA GLY A 55 3.30 3.16 16.61
C GLY A 55 4.45 2.82 15.67
N GLU A 56 4.30 1.76 14.88
CA GLU A 56 5.30 1.24 13.94
C GLU A 56 4.85 1.45 12.49
N GLU A 57 5.80 1.37 11.55
CA GLU A 57 5.54 1.44 10.12
C GLU A 57 5.77 0.07 9.49
N TYR A 58 4.79 -0.40 8.73
CA TYR A 58 4.78 -1.66 8.02
C TYR A 58 4.93 -1.39 6.53
N LEU A 59 5.89 -2.06 5.91
CA LEU A 59 6.14 -2.02 4.47
C LEU A 59 5.58 -3.30 3.85
N ILE A 60 4.50 -3.17 3.10
CA ILE A 60 3.76 -4.31 2.55
C ILE A 60 3.89 -4.25 1.03
N PRO A 61 4.50 -5.24 0.37
CA PRO A 61 4.57 -5.27 -1.09
C PRO A 61 3.15 -5.34 -1.66
N LEU A 62 2.82 -4.38 -2.51
CA LEU A 62 1.52 -4.28 -3.15
C LEU A 62 1.49 -5.19 -4.38
N ILE A 63 1.38 -6.48 -4.14
CA ILE A 63 1.24 -7.47 -5.20
C ILE A 63 -0.22 -7.94 -5.30
N PRO A 64 -0.72 -8.24 -6.51
CA PRO A 64 -2.10 -8.67 -6.73
C PRO A 64 -2.45 -9.96 -5.98
N GLU A 65 -1.46 -10.79 -5.62
CA GLU A 65 -1.67 -11.99 -4.82
C GLU A 65 -2.06 -11.69 -3.36
N PHE A 66 -1.66 -10.54 -2.82
CA PHE A 66 -1.99 -10.13 -1.45
C PHE A 66 -3.21 -9.20 -1.38
N LEU A 67 -3.57 -8.57 -2.50
CA LEU A 67 -4.79 -7.78 -2.61
C LEU A 67 -6.01 -8.69 -2.64
N HIS A 68 -6.88 -8.55 -1.63
CA HIS A 68 -8.14 -9.29 -1.60
C HIS A 68 -9.30 -8.42 -2.07
N THR A 69 -9.48 -7.27 -1.43
CA THR A 69 -10.54 -6.31 -1.73
C THR A 69 -10.04 -4.90 -1.49
N VAL A 70 -10.28 -4.00 -2.43
CA VAL A 70 -10.01 -2.56 -2.31
C VAL A 70 -11.34 -1.85 -2.37
N ASP A 71 -11.75 -1.27 -1.26
CA ASP A 71 -12.93 -0.41 -1.18
C ASP A 71 -12.51 1.05 -1.01
N GLU A 72 -13.47 1.95 -1.24
CA GLU A 72 -13.26 3.38 -1.03
C GLU A 72 -13.12 3.75 0.46
N ASP A 73 -13.64 2.93 1.38
CA ASP A 73 -13.62 3.20 2.82
C ASP A 73 -12.49 2.42 3.54
N GLU A 74 -12.11 1.24 3.02
CA GLU A 74 -11.15 0.33 3.65
C GLU A 74 -10.43 -0.55 2.63
N VAL A 75 -9.24 -1.02 2.98
CA VAL A 75 -8.46 -1.95 2.14
C VAL A 75 -8.28 -3.26 2.88
N THR A 76 -8.63 -4.37 2.22
CA THR A 76 -8.50 -5.72 2.75
C THR A 76 -7.41 -6.49 2.00
N VAL A 77 -6.42 -6.96 2.73
CA VAL A 77 -5.30 -7.75 2.20
C VAL A 77 -5.23 -9.14 2.81
N SER A 78 -4.81 -10.12 2.03
CA SER A 78 -4.46 -11.46 2.50
C SER A 78 -2.95 -11.55 2.69
N LEU A 79 -2.48 -11.16 3.87
CA LEU A 79 -1.08 -11.33 4.24
C LEU A 79 -0.90 -12.68 4.94
N PRO A 80 0.17 -13.43 4.65
CA PRO A 80 0.46 -14.63 5.40
C PRO A 80 0.77 -14.29 6.87
N PRO A 81 0.36 -15.15 7.81
CA PRO A 81 0.66 -14.96 9.22
C PRO A 81 2.18 -14.91 9.43
N GLY A 82 2.67 -13.89 10.14
CA GLY A 82 4.10 -13.66 10.40
C GLY A 82 4.79 -12.62 9.51
N LEU A 83 4.18 -12.15 8.40
CA LEU A 83 4.77 -11.09 7.56
C LEU A 83 4.87 -9.73 8.29
N LEU A 84 3.95 -9.47 9.22
CA LEU A 84 3.95 -8.24 10.02
C LEU A 84 4.95 -8.31 11.19
N GLU A 85 5.35 -9.50 11.63
CA GLU A 85 6.23 -9.69 12.79
C GLU A 85 7.73 -9.60 12.44
N ILE A 86 8.09 -9.69 11.15
CA ILE A 86 9.49 -9.58 10.68
C ILE A 86 10.03 -8.14 10.68
N ASN A 87 9.18 -7.12 10.89
CA ASN A 87 9.58 -5.71 10.88
C ASN A 87 9.50 -5.02 12.26
N SER A 88 9.22 -5.74 13.35
CA SER A 88 9.28 -5.24 14.74
C SER A 88 10.65 -5.48 15.40
#